data_AF-A0A1M6PDP3-F1
#
_entry.id   AF-A0A1M6PDP3-F1
#
_cell.length_a   1.000
_cell.length_b   1.000
_cell.length_c   1.000
_cell.angle_alpha   90.00
_cell.angle_beta   90.00
_cell.angle_gamma   90.00
#
_symmetry.space_group_name_H-M   'P 1'
#
loop_
_entity.id
_entity.type
_entity.pdbx_description
1 polymer ?
#
loop_
_entity_poly.entity_id
_entity_poly.type
_entity_poly.pdbx_seq_one_letter_code
_entity_poly.pdbx_strand_id
1 'polypeptide(L)'
;MISKSINNLPSLQDDLTMSFSLMAGPVLDTSHSLLILSGANKMRDCYALSRMIFDHVLNLGYFGVKGEDAVKKALAHYHQKSFRDLDRKIEIKDLKFGIGLQGIDKAPISDKLKEALDYFTSNKGFELRSWTGENVFKKIELIRDKYGQEIGMMLIINLFFIYRHSSEIIHGTLFGGLFSRGMTKPENEQPNDENELEVFHKTRISFILMCTILLNYVMFEIINFHFPRDKESKELADLVKNFRITLFDE
;
A
#
# COMPACT_ATOMS: atom_id res chain seq x y z
N MET A 1 -19.91 4.36 -4.09
CA MET A 1 -20.38 5.36 -3.09
C MET A 1 -19.22 5.93 -2.31
N ILE A 2 -18.48 5.09 -1.60
CA ILE A 2 -17.15 5.33 -1.02
C ILE A 2 -16.28 6.38 -1.76
N SER A 3 -16.05 6.20 -3.06
CA SER A 3 -15.29 7.15 -3.88
C SER A 3 -15.90 8.56 -3.94
N LYS A 4 -17.23 8.67 -4.01
CA LYS A 4 -17.93 9.97 -3.99
C LYS A 4 -17.83 10.65 -2.61
N SER A 5 -17.78 9.88 -1.52
CA SER A 5 -17.65 10.41 -0.16
C SER A 5 -16.23 10.91 0.14
N ILE A 6 -15.21 10.15 -0.31
CA ILE A 6 -13.79 10.53 -0.19
C ILE A 6 -13.45 11.76 -1.06
N ASN A 7 -14.04 11.87 -2.27
CA ASN A 7 -13.83 13.02 -3.14
C ASN A 7 -14.46 14.33 -2.59
N ASN A 8 -15.26 14.25 -1.53
CA ASN A 8 -15.89 15.40 -0.85
C ASN A 8 -15.23 15.70 0.52
N LEU A 9 -13.97 15.34 0.72
CA LEU A 9 -13.20 15.82 1.87
C LEU A 9 -13.11 17.37 1.80
N PRO A 10 -13.21 18.09 2.94
CA PRO A 10 -13.25 19.55 2.96
C PRO A 10 -12.01 20.16 2.30
N SER A 11 -12.13 21.44 1.91
CA SER A 11 -11.16 22.17 1.07
C SER A 11 -9.69 21.90 1.43
N LEU A 12 -8.84 21.90 0.40
CA LEU A 12 -7.38 21.72 0.38
C LEU A 12 -6.59 22.74 1.24
N GLN A 13 -7.17 23.31 2.30
CA GLN A 13 -6.55 24.33 3.15
C GLN A 13 -5.63 23.74 4.23
N ASP A 14 -5.74 22.45 4.53
CA ASP A 14 -4.90 21.75 5.52
C ASP A 14 -4.15 20.57 4.86
N ASP A 15 -2.84 20.52 5.06
CA ASP A 15 -1.94 19.56 4.41
C ASP A 15 -2.25 18.11 4.81
N LEU A 16 -2.77 17.89 6.03
CA LEU A 16 -3.17 16.56 6.50
C LEU A 16 -4.42 16.09 5.75
N THR A 17 -5.45 16.92 5.68
CA THR A 17 -6.69 16.64 4.93
C THR A 17 -6.42 16.39 3.44
N MET A 18 -5.55 17.19 2.83
CA MET A 18 -5.08 16.97 1.46
C MET A 18 -4.38 15.61 1.33
N SER A 19 -3.49 15.27 2.26
CA SER A 19 -2.76 13.99 2.25
C SER A 19 -3.70 12.79 2.31
N PHE A 20 -4.73 12.84 3.16
CA PHE A 20 -5.78 11.80 3.21
C PHE A 20 -6.52 11.65 1.88
N SER A 21 -6.92 12.77 1.29
CA SER A 21 -7.64 12.79 0.01
C SER A 21 -6.81 12.19 -1.13
N LEU A 22 -5.54 12.60 -1.23
CA LEU A 22 -4.61 12.12 -2.26
C LEU A 22 -4.26 10.64 -2.10
N MET A 23 -4.25 10.12 -0.86
CA MET A 23 -3.89 8.73 -0.58
C MET A 23 -5.08 7.77 -0.72
N ALA A 24 -6.30 8.22 -0.45
CA ALA A 24 -7.48 7.37 -0.47
C ALA A 24 -8.00 7.09 -1.90
N GLY A 25 -7.94 8.06 -2.81
CA GLY A 25 -8.37 7.90 -4.20
C GLY A 25 -7.70 6.72 -4.94
N PRO A 26 -6.36 6.62 -4.93
CA PRO A 26 -5.63 5.52 -5.57
C PRO A 26 -5.98 4.13 -5.02
N VAL A 27 -6.33 4.00 -3.74
CA VAL A 27 -6.78 2.71 -3.17
C VAL A 27 -8.06 2.23 -3.83
N LEU A 28 -8.99 3.15 -4.09
CA LEU A 28 -10.28 2.82 -4.72
C LEU A 28 -10.12 2.48 -6.19
N ASP A 29 -9.30 3.25 -6.91
CA ASP A 29 -9.00 3.01 -8.31
C ASP A 29 -8.30 1.65 -8.50
N THR A 30 -7.33 1.36 -7.64
CA THR A 30 -6.64 0.06 -7.63
C THR A 30 -7.60 -1.08 -7.25
N SER A 31 -8.52 -0.86 -6.32
CA SER A 31 -9.56 -1.84 -5.96
C SER A 31 -10.49 -2.15 -7.14
N HIS A 32 -10.83 -1.15 -7.95
CA HIS A 32 -11.61 -1.34 -9.17
C HIS A 32 -10.84 -2.14 -10.22
N SER A 33 -9.56 -1.80 -10.44
CA SER A 33 -8.67 -2.56 -11.34
C SER A 33 -8.54 -4.02 -10.89
N LEU A 34 -8.42 -4.26 -9.59
CA LEU A 34 -8.37 -5.61 -9.02
C LEU A 34 -9.65 -6.38 -9.32
N LEU A 35 -10.83 -5.76 -9.20
CA LEU A 35 -12.10 -6.40 -9.55
C LEU A 35 -12.15 -6.82 -11.02
N ILE A 36 -11.72 -5.96 -11.94
CA ILE A 36 -11.66 -6.28 -13.38
C ILE A 36 -10.75 -7.48 -13.63
N LEU A 37 -9.54 -7.47 -13.08
CA LEU A 37 -8.56 -8.54 -13.27
C LEU A 37 -8.96 -9.85 -12.57
N SER A 38 -9.72 -9.77 -11.48
CA SER A 38 -10.29 -10.93 -10.80
C SER A 38 -11.28 -11.68 -11.71
N GLY A 39 -12.12 -10.94 -12.45
CA GLY A 39 -13.06 -11.51 -13.42
C GLY A 39 -12.36 -12.16 -14.62
N ALA A 40 -11.15 -11.70 -14.96
CA ALA A 40 -10.31 -12.29 -16.00
C ALA A 40 -9.36 -13.40 -15.49
N ASN A 41 -9.56 -13.89 -14.27
CA ASN A 41 -8.75 -14.91 -13.60
C ASN A 41 -7.23 -14.61 -13.59
N LYS A 42 -6.85 -13.33 -13.48
CA LYS A 42 -5.44 -12.91 -13.43
C LYS A 42 -4.91 -12.90 -12.00
N MET A 43 -4.76 -14.09 -11.43
CA MET A 43 -4.38 -14.29 -10.01
C MET A 43 -3.07 -13.58 -9.64
N ARG A 44 -2.03 -13.69 -10.48
CA ARG A 44 -0.74 -13.00 -10.28
C ARG A 44 -0.91 -11.49 -10.13
N ASP A 45 -1.68 -10.88 -11.02
CA ASP A 45 -1.89 -9.43 -11.03
C ASP A 45 -2.78 -9.00 -9.86
N CYS A 46 -3.75 -9.83 -9.47
CA CYS A 46 -4.55 -9.61 -8.26
C CYS A 46 -3.67 -9.55 -7.00
N TYR A 47 -2.64 -10.40 -6.88
CA TYR A 47 -1.67 -10.30 -5.78
C TYR A 47 -0.85 -9.01 -5.84
N ALA A 48 -0.45 -8.57 -7.03
CA ALA A 48 0.30 -7.33 -7.20
C ALA A 48 -0.54 -6.10 -6.80
N LEU A 49 -1.79 -6.02 -7.25
CA LEU A 49 -2.68 -4.90 -6.93
C LEU A 49 -3.09 -4.90 -5.46
N SER A 50 -3.39 -6.07 -4.87
CA SER A 50 -3.72 -6.14 -3.44
C SER A 50 -2.55 -5.75 -2.54
N ARG A 51 -1.31 -6.06 -2.95
CA ARG A 51 -0.10 -5.58 -2.26
C ARG A 51 0.01 -4.05 -2.27
N MET A 52 -0.28 -3.44 -3.43
CA MET A 52 -0.30 -1.99 -3.58
C MET A 52 -1.35 -1.34 -2.69
N ILE A 53 -2.56 -1.91 -2.62
CA ILE A 53 -3.63 -1.46 -1.73
C ILE A 53 -3.19 -1.55 -0.28
N PHE A 54 -2.63 -2.69 0.15
CA PHE A 54 -2.15 -2.87 1.51
C PHE A 54 -1.11 -1.81 1.93
N ASP A 55 -0.09 -1.57 1.10
CA ASP A 55 0.93 -0.56 1.40
C ASP A 55 0.35 0.85 1.47
N HIS A 56 -0.62 1.18 0.61
CA HIS A 56 -1.30 2.48 0.66
C HIS A 56 -2.12 2.64 1.94
N VAL A 57 -2.88 1.63 2.33
CA VAL A 57 -3.67 1.66 3.58
C VAL A 57 -2.77 1.79 4.80
N LEU A 58 -1.63 1.09 4.85
CA LEU A 58 -0.64 1.28 5.93
C LEU A 58 -0.06 2.69 5.95
N ASN A 59 0.24 3.27 4.78
CA ASN A 59 0.76 4.63 4.70
C ASN A 59 -0.28 5.67 5.11
N LEU A 60 -1.55 5.50 4.72
CA LEU A 60 -2.66 6.33 5.16
C LEU A 60 -2.88 6.22 6.68
N GLY A 61 -2.84 5.01 7.22
CA GLY A 61 -2.88 4.79 8.67
C GLY A 61 -1.74 5.46 9.41
N TYR A 62 -0.51 5.37 8.86
CA TYR A 62 0.66 6.04 9.41
C TYR A 62 0.52 7.56 9.40
N PHE A 63 -0.01 8.17 8.32
CA PHE A 63 -0.38 9.59 8.29
C PHE A 63 -1.37 9.93 9.39
N GLY A 64 -2.45 9.15 9.51
CA GLY A 64 -3.44 9.39 10.55
C GLY A 64 -2.87 9.25 11.97
N VAL A 65 -1.89 8.37 12.19
CA VAL A 65 -1.23 8.23 13.50
C VAL A 65 -0.35 9.42 13.82
N LYS A 66 0.57 9.77 12.92
CA LYS A 66 1.62 10.76 13.14
C LYS A 66 1.20 12.19 12.82
N GLY A 67 0.08 12.40 12.14
CA GLY A 67 -0.44 13.72 11.78
C GLY A 67 0.55 14.54 10.98
N GLU A 68 0.69 15.82 11.34
CA GLU A 68 1.57 16.79 10.66
C GLU A 68 3.02 16.31 10.49
N ASP A 69 3.57 15.55 11.43
CA ASP A 69 4.96 15.08 11.34
C ASP A 69 5.16 14.13 10.16
N ALA A 70 4.18 13.26 9.88
CA ALA A 70 4.23 12.41 8.70
C ALA A 70 4.06 13.22 7.41
N VAL A 71 3.21 14.25 7.43
CA VAL A 71 2.99 15.16 6.29
C VAL A 71 4.27 15.91 5.95
N LYS A 72 4.92 16.53 6.94
CA LYS A 72 6.19 17.24 6.77
C LYS A 72 7.27 16.30 6.18
N LYS A 73 7.39 15.08 6.71
CA LYS A 73 8.31 14.06 6.18
C LYS A 73 7.98 13.64 4.75
N ALA A 74 6.70 13.45 4.42
CA ALA A 74 6.26 13.08 3.08
C ALA A 74 6.55 14.20 2.05
N LEU A 75 6.30 15.46 2.41
CA LEU A 75 6.62 16.62 1.58
C LEU A 75 8.13 16.78 1.38
N ALA A 76 8.93 16.61 2.43
CA ALA A 76 10.39 16.59 2.32
C ALA A 76 10.87 15.45 1.39
N HIS A 77 10.29 14.26 1.52
CA HIS A 77 10.60 13.13 0.64
C HIS A 77 10.19 13.41 -0.83
N TYR A 78 9.05 14.05 -1.05
CA TYR A 78 8.62 14.50 -2.38
C TYR A 78 9.62 15.48 -2.97
N HIS A 79 9.97 16.56 -2.25
CA HIS A 79 10.89 17.59 -2.75
C HIS A 79 12.26 17.02 -3.09
N GLN A 80 12.84 16.18 -2.22
CA GLN A 80 14.15 15.59 -2.49
C GLN A 80 14.08 14.62 -3.69
N LYS A 81 13.03 13.80 -3.82
CA LYS A 81 12.83 12.91 -4.97
C LYS A 81 12.72 13.69 -6.27
N SER A 82 11.84 14.69 -6.30
CA SER A 82 11.62 15.53 -7.47
C SER A 82 12.90 16.24 -7.89
N PHE A 83 13.70 16.73 -6.95
CA PHE A 83 14.99 17.33 -7.28
C PHE A 83 15.99 16.32 -7.84
N ARG A 84 16.12 15.13 -7.23
CA ARG A 84 17.03 14.07 -7.74
C ARG A 84 16.61 13.55 -9.12
N ASP A 85 15.32 13.54 -9.44
CA ASP A 85 14.82 13.16 -10.77
C ASP A 85 15.21 14.18 -11.86
N LEU A 86 15.57 15.41 -11.49
CA LEU A 86 16.12 16.41 -12.43
C LEU A 86 17.56 16.09 -12.87
N ASP A 87 18.29 15.22 -12.17
CA ASP A 87 19.62 14.74 -12.58
C ASP A 87 19.84 13.30 -12.12
N ARG A 88 19.28 12.35 -12.88
CA ARG A 88 19.33 10.93 -12.54
C ARG A 88 20.43 10.23 -13.31
N LYS A 89 21.31 9.56 -12.58
CA LYS A 89 22.44 8.77 -13.12
C LYS A 89 22.40 7.36 -12.57
N ILE A 90 22.78 6.38 -13.40
CA ILE A 90 22.99 5.00 -13.01
C ILE A 90 24.33 4.53 -13.59
N GLU A 91 25.12 3.87 -12.75
CA GLU A 91 26.40 3.28 -13.11
C GLU A 91 26.44 1.83 -12.62
N ILE A 92 26.69 0.90 -13.53
CA ILE A 92 26.87 -0.53 -13.26
C ILE A 92 28.12 -0.98 -14.00
N LYS A 93 29.24 -1.08 -13.27
CA LYS A 93 30.57 -1.34 -13.85
C LYS A 93 30.89 -0.32 -14.96
N ASP A 94 30.98 -0.78 -16.20
CA ASP A 94 31.25 -0.02 -17.40
C ASP A 94 30.01 0.60 -18.04
N LEU A 95 28.80 0.22 -17.59
CA LEU A 95 27.54 0.77 -18.07
C LEU A 95 27.19 2.05 -17.32
N LYS A 96 27.14 3.18 -18.03
CA LYS A 96 26.74 4.47 -17.49
C LYS A 96 25.59 5.03 -18.31
N PHE A 97 24.53 5.45 -17.63
CA PHE A 97 23.40 6.14 -18.25
C PHE A 97 22.94 7.26 -17.34
N GLY A 98 22.56 8.39 -17.92
CA GLY A 98 22.01 9.51 -17.15
C GLY A 98 21.13 10.40 -18.00
N ILE A 99 20.12 10.96 -17.37
CA ILE A 99 19.25 12.00 -17.91
C ILE A 99 19.22 13.10 -16.86
N GLY A 100 19.48 14.33 -17.28
CA GLY A 100 19.42 15.47 -16.38
C GLY A 100 19.12 16.77 -17.11
N LEU A 101 18.61 17.73 -16.34
CA LEU A 101 18.40 19.10 -16.77
C LEU A 101 19.74 19.83 -16.82
N GLN A 102 20.03 20.47 -17.95
CA GLN A 102 21.26 21.23 -18.11
C GLN A 102 21.32 22.40 -17.10
N GLY A 103 22.43 22.54 -16.38
CA GLY A 103 22.65 23.64 -15.43
C GLY A 103 21.99 23.47 -14.06
N ILE A 104 21.44 22.30 -13.75
CA ILE A 104 20.82 21.99 -12.46
C ILE A 104 21.79 22.12 -11.27
N ASP A 105 23.08 21.94 -11.50
CA ASP A 105 24.18 22.17 -10.55
C ASP A 105 24.26 23.63 -10.07
N LYS A 106 23.71 24.56 -10.86
CA LYS A 106 23.67 26.00 -10.57
C LYS A 106 22.30 26.46 -10.10
N ALA A 107 21.32 25.56 -10.02
CA ALA A 107 19.98 25.92 -9.57
C ALA A 107 20.01 26.36 -8.10
N PRO A 108 19.34 27.46 -7.73
CA PRO A 108 19.25 27.87 -6.34
C PRO A 108 18.51 26.79 -5.54
N ILE A 109 19.17 26.27 -4.50
CA ILE A 109 18.58 25.31 -3.56
C ILE A 109 18.05 26.09 -2.37
N SER A 110 16.75 25.96 -2.08
CA SER A 110 16.16 26.55 -0.88
C SER A 110 16.60 25.79 0.37
N ASP A 111 16.58 26.44 1.54
CA ASP A 111 16.95 25.81 2.81
C ASP A 111 16.09 24.55 3.09
N LYS A 112 14.79 24.61 2.77
CA LYS A 112 13.89 23.46 2.90
C LYS A 112 14.31 22.26 2.04
N LEU A 113 14.76 22.51 0.80
CA LEU A 113 15.23 21.43 -0.08
C LEU A 113 16.57 20.88 0.42
N LYS A 114 17.46 21.75 0.92
CA LYS A 114 18.73 21.34 1.51
C LYS A 114 18.52 20.43 2.72
N GLU A 115 17.66 20.83 3.66
CA GLU A 115 17.29 20.01 4.82
C GLU A 115 16.70 18.66 4.41
N ALA A 116 15.83 18.64 3.40
CA ALA A 116 15.26 17.40 2.88
C ALA A 116 16.33 16.49 2.25
N LEU A 117 17.27 17.05 1.50
CA LEU A 117 18.39 16.29 0.91
C LEU A 117 19.29 15.71 2.01
N ASP A 118 19.62 16.49 3.03
CA ASP A 118 20.45 16.05 4.16
C ASP A 118 19.76 14.91 4.93
N TYR A 119 18.46 15.05 5.21
CA TYR A 119 17.69 14.02 5.93
C TYR A 119 17.58 12.70 5.15
N PHE A 120 17.39 12.76 3.82
CA PHE A 120 17.24 11.58 2.97
C PHE A 120 18.55 11.11 2.32
N THR A 121 19.69 11.53 2.85
CA THR A 121 21.02 11.06 2.41
C THR A 121 21.74 10.39 3.56
N SER A 122 22.15 9.13 3.36
CA SER A 122 22.98 8.43 4.33
C SER A 122 24.36 9.07 4.44
N ASN A 123 25.09 8.80 5.54
CA ASN A 123 26.47 9.25 5.73
C ASN A 123 27.44 8.81 4.61
N LYS A 124 27.05 7.82 3.79
CA LYS A 124 27.81 7.34 2.63
C LYS A 124 27.40 8.00 1.31
N GLY A 125 26.52 9.01 1.35
CA GLY A 125 26.01 9.72 0.17
C GLY A 125 24.87 9.00 -0.56
N PHE A 126 24.46 7.81 -0.13
CA PHE A 126 23.35 7.08 -0.75
C PHE A 126 22.00 7.61 -0.32
N GLU A 127 21.04 7.63 -1.25
CA GLU A 127 19.65 7.96 -0.97
C GLU A 127 19.01 6.97 0.03
N LEU A 128 18.37 7.51 1.06
CA LEU A 128 17.46 6.78 1.93
C LEU A 128 16.08 6.67 1.27
N ARG A 129 15.74 5.48 0.78
CA ARG A 129 14.51 5.24 -0.02
C ARG A 129 13.22 5.14 0.80
N SER A 130 13.33 4.88 2.11
CA SER A 130 12.16 4.78 2.99
C SER A 130 11.79 6.18 3.48
N TRP A 131 10.60 6.66 3.11
CA TRP A 131 10.11 7.98 3.54
C TRP A 131 9.55 7.97 4.97
N THR A 132 9.09 6.81 5.45
CA THR A 132 8.52 6.70 6.81
C THR A 132 9.56 6.38 7.88
N GLY A 133 10.68 5.74 7.52
CA GLY A 133 11.63 5.17 8.48
C GLY A 133 11.12 3.91 9.21
N GLU A 134 9.81 3.76 9.35
CA GLU A 134 9.17 2.60 9.97
C GLU A 134 9.00 1.42 9.00
N ASN A 135 9.23 0.20 9.50
CA ASN A 135 8.89 -1.03 8.79
C ASN A 135 7.39 -1.36 8.91
N VAL A 136 6.95 -2.36 8.17
CA VAL A 136 5.53 -2.76 8.07
C VAL A 136 4.95 -3.19 9.41
N PHE A 137 5.68 -3.97 10.21
CA PHE A 137 5.23 -4.41 11.53
C PHE A 137 5.04 -3.23 12.48
N LYS A 138 5.98 -2.28 12.49
CA LYS A 138 5.88 -1.09 13.34
C LYS A 138 4.73 -0.18 12.93
N LYS A 139 4.45 -0.06 11.63
CA LYS A 139 3.26 0.66 11.15
C LYS A 139 1.97 0.01 11.65
N ILE A 140 1.85 -1.31 11.59
CA ILE A 140 0.66 -2.03 12.08
C ILE A 140 0.49 -1.80 13.59
N GLU A 141 1.56 -1.91 14.37
CA GLU A 141 1.55 -1.64 15.82
C GLU A 141 1.04 -0.21 16.12
N LEU A 142 1.63 0.80 15.46
CA LEU A 142 1.22 2.20 15.63
C LEU A 142 -0.25 2.46 15.26
N ILE A 143 -0.74 1.82 14.19
CA ILE A 143 -2.13 1.94 13.74
C ILE A 143 -3.06 1.26 14.74
N ARG A 144 -2.74 0.03 15.17
CA ARG A 144 -3.49 -0.72 16.19
C ARG A 144 -3.61 0.08 17.48
N ASP A 145 -2.52 0.66 17.95
CA ASP A 145 -2.50 1.40 19.22
C ASP A 145 -3.39 2.64 19.18
N LYS A 146 -3.59 3.24 17.99
CA LYS A 146 -4.47 4.41 17.82
C LYS A 146 -5.92 4.07 17.52
N TYR A 147 -6.17 3.10 16.64
CA TYR A 147 -7.52 2.81 16.10
C TYR A 147 -8.14 1.52 16.64
N GLY A 148 -7.44 0.78 17.48
CA GLY A 148 -7.95 -0.38 18.19
C GLY A 148 -7.51 -1.74 17.64
N GLN A 149 -7.76 -2.77 18.45
CA GLN A 149 -7.34 -4.15 18.22
C GLN A 149 -7.91 -4.75 16.93
N GLU A 150 -9.19 -4.46 16.63
CA GLU A 150 -9.88 -4.98 15.45
C GLU A 150 -9.21 -4.52 14.14
N ILE A 151 -8.92 -3.22 14.02
CA ILE A 151 -8.20 -2.64 12.88
C ILE A 151 -6.80 -3.27 12.75
N GLY A 152 -6.10 -3.43 13.87
CA GLY A 152 -4.80 -4.11 13.91
C GLY A 152 -4.89 -5.56 13.41
N MET A 153 -5.91 -6.31 13.84
CA MET A 153 -6.13 -7.70 13.42
C MET A 153 -6.41 -7.82 11.93
N MET A 154 -7.25 -6.94 11.37
CA MET A 154 -7.50 -6.92 9.93
C MET A 154 -6.22 -6.66 9.13
N LEU A 155 -5.33 -5.77 9.60
CA LEU A 155 -4.03 -5.56 8.97
C LEU A 155 -3.11 -6.77 9.09
N ILE A 156 -3.11 -7.48 10.22
CA ILE A 156 -2.33 -8.72 10.41
C ILE A 156 -2.82 -9.83 9.46
N ILE A 157 -4.13 -10.01 9.32
CA ILE A 157 -4.72 -10.97 8.36
C ILE A 157 -4.21 -10.66 6.95
N ASN A 158 -4.26 -9.39 6.55
CA ASN A 158 -3.79 -8.97 5.23
C ASN A 158 -2.27 -9.14 5.05
N LEU A 159 -1.48 -8.86 6.10
CA LEU A 159 -0.04 -9.14 6.10
C LEU A 159 0.23 -10.63 5.83
N PHE A 160 -0.52 -11.51 6.50
CA PHE A 160 -0.35 -12.95 6.35
C PHE A 160 -0.73 -13.45 4.94
N PHE A 161 -1.90 -13.07 4.43
CA PHE A 161 -2.42 -13.61 3.18
C PHE A 161 -1.85 -12.93 1.92
N ILE A 162 -1.66 -11.61 1.95
CA ILE A 162 -1.21 -10.83 0.78
C ILE A 162 0.30 -10.63 0.82
N TYR A 163 0.83 -9.99 1.87
CA TYR A 163 2.17 -9.41 1.86
C TYR A 163 3.26 -10.42 1.49
N ARG A 164 3.25 -11.57 2.17
CA ARG A 164 4.26 -12.61 2.00
C ARG A 164 4.28 -13.15 0.56
N HIS A 165 3.13 -13.60 0.06
CA HIS A 165 3.06 -14.23 -1.26
C HIS A 165 3.23 -13.22 -2.40
N SER A 166 2.65 -12.04 -2.28
CA SER A 166 2.75 -11.01 -3.32
C SER A 166 4.19 -10.52 -3.52
N SER A 167 5.01 -10.40 -2.47
CA SER A 167 6.41 -10.01 -2.62
C SER A 167 7.19 -11.00 -3.49
N GLU A 168 7.03 -12.30 -3.22
CA GLU A 168 7.64 -13.39 -3.98
C GLU A 168 7.14 -13.43 -5.44
N ILE A 169 5.83 -13.25 -5.63
CA ILE A 169 5.21 -13.19 -6.94
C ILE A 169 5.74 -11.99 -7.74
N ILE A 170 5.67 -10.78 -7.19
CA ILE A 170 6.07 -9.54 -7.88
C ILE A 170 7.56 -9.58 -8.26
N HIS A 171 8.42 -10.05 -7.36
CA HIS A 171 9.85 -10.19 -7.63
C HIS A 171 10.21 -11.36 -8.55
N GLY A 172 9.24 -12.21 -8.89
CA GLY A 172 9.45 -13.32 -9.83
C GLY A 172 10.38 -14.40 -9.28
N THR A 173 10.33 -14.65 -7.97
CA THR A 173 11.13 -15.70 -7.36
C THR A 173 10.63 -17.09 -7.78
N LEU A 174 11.49 -18.11 -7.68
CA LEU A 174 11.07 -19.49 -7.95
C LEU A 174 9.90 -19.91 -7.05
N PHE A 175 9.92 -19.51 -5.77
CA PHE A 175 8.80 -19.74 -4.86
C PHE A 175 7.52 -19.07 -5.38
N GLY A 176 7.56 -17.81 -5.80
CA GLY A 176 6.40 -17.11 -6.36
C GLY A 176 5.86 -17.79 -7.63
N GLY A 177 6.75 -18.31 -8.48
CA GLY A 177 6.38 -19.10 -9.67
C GLY A 177 5.68 -20.42 -9.31
N LEU A 178 6.26 -21.21 -8.40
CA LEU A 178 5.68 -22.47 -7.93
C LEU A 178 4.37 -22.26 -7.17
N PHE A 179 4.30 -21.24 -6.33
CA PHE A 179 3.07 -20.84 -5.64
C PHE A 179 1.96 -20.52 -6.64
N SER A 180 2.30 -19.79 -7.72
CA SER A 180 1.33 -19.43 -8.76
C SER A 180 0.78 -20.65 -9.51
N ARG A 181 1.48 -21.78 -9.46
CA ARG A 181 1.07 -23.07 -10.03
C ARG A 181 0.43 -24.02 -9.01
N GLY A 182 0.27 -23.60 -7.75
CA GLY A 182 -0.24 -24.46 -6.68
C GLY A 182 0.78 -25.49 -6.16
N MET A 183 2.03 -25.44 -6.61
CA MET A 183 3.08 -26.44 -6.35
C MET A 183 3.83 -26.22 -5.02
N THR A 184 3.28 -25.38 -4.14
CA THR A 184 3.81 -25.15 -2.78
C THR A 184 3.05 -25.94 -1.71
N LYS A 185 2.07 -26.74 -2.14
CA LYS A 185 1.33 -27.70 -1.32
C LYS A 185 1.99 -29.08 -1.35
N PRO A 186 1.65 -29.98 -0.41
CA PRO A 186 1.94 -31.41 -0.55
C PRO A 186 1.53 -31.93 -1.93
N GLU A 187 2.33 -32.83 -2.51
CA GLU A 187 2.17 -33.29 -3.92
C GLU A 187 0.76 -33.80 -4.22
N ASN A 188 0.13 -34.51 -3.27
CA ASN A 188 -1.23 -35.03 -3.40
C ASN A 188 -2.34 -33.95 -3.40
N GLU A 189 -2.00 -32.69 -3.12
CA GLU A 189 -2.91 -31.54 -3.15
C GLU A 189 -2.58 -30.53 -4.26
N GLN A 190 -1.56 -30.80 -5.07
CA GLN A 190 -1.18 -29.93 -6.18
C GLN A 190 -2.14 -30.10 -7.35
N PRO A 191 -2.44 -29.03 -8.09
CA PRO A 191 -3.21 -29.14 -9.32
C PRO A 191 -2.54 -30.05 -10.36
N ASN A 192 -3.24 -31.08 -10.81
CA ASN A 192 -2.76 -32.05 -11.79
C ASN A 192 -3.19 -31.72 -13.23
N ASP A 193 -4.20 -30.87 -13.38
CA ASP A 193 -4.70 -30.42 -14.68
C ASP A 193 -5.07 -28.92 -14.68
N GLU A 194 -5.51 -28.43 -15.84
CA GLU A 194 -5.88 -27.02 -16.02
C GLU A 194 -7.13 -26.62 -15.22
N ASN A 195 -8.09 -27.53 -15.01
CA ASN A 195 -9.30 -27.25 -14.26
C ASN A 195 -9.00 -27.11 -12.76
N GLU A 196 -8.19 -28.01 -12.20
CA GLU A 196 -7.73 -27.93 -10.81
C GLU A 196 -6.90 -26.66 -10.58
N LEU A 197 -6.09 -26.27 -11.56
CA LEU A 197 -5.31 -25.03 -11.48
C LEU A 197 -6.21 -23.79 -11.52
N GLU A 198 -7.25 -23.82 -12.36
CA GLU A 198 -8.25 -22.76 -12.42
C GLU A 198 -9.01 -22.63 -11.10
N VAL A 199 -9.42 -23.76 -10.49
CA VAL A 199 -10.05 -23.78 -9.15
C VAL A 199 -9.10 -23.18 -8.12
N PHE A 200 -7.82 -23.57 -8.12
CA PHE A 200 -6.81 -22.99 -7.24
C PHE A 200 -6.70 -21.47 -7.42
N HIS A 201 -6.63 -20.97 -8.66
CA HIS A 201 -6.58 -19.54 -8.94
C HIS A 201 -7.83 -18.81 -8.46
N LYS A 202 -9.02 -19.32 -8.76
CA LYS A 202 -10.30 -18.76 -8.30
C LYS A 202 -10.36 -18.68 -6.77
N THR A 203 -9.97 -19.74 -6.07
CA THR A 203 -9.90 -19.75 -4.61
C THR A 203 -8.95 -18.67 -4.07
N ARG A 204 -7.75 -18.52 -4.65
CA ARG A 204 -6.81 -17.47 -4.23
C ARG A 204 -7.34 -16.07 -4.52
N ILE A 205 -7.95 -15.86 -5.68
CA ILE A 205 -8.59 -14.58 -6.03
C ILE A 205 -9.71 -14.24 -5.05
N SER A 206 -10.55 -15.20 -4.66
CA SER A 206 -11.60 -14.97 -3.65
C SER A 206 -11.01 -14.52 -2.31
N PHE A 207 -9.91 -15.14 -1.86
CA PHE A 207 -9.21 -14.70 -0.64
C PHE A 207 -8.66 -13.26 -0.77
N ILE A 208 -8.08 -12.92 -1.92
CA ILE A 208 -7.57 -11.57 -2.18
C ILE A 208 -8.70 -10.54 -2.17
N LEU A 209 -9.86 -10.87 -2.74
CA LEU A 209 -11.03 -9.99 -2.75
C LEU A 209 -11.55 -9.75 -1.31
N MET A 210 -11.65 -10.80 -0.49
CA MET A 210 -12.01 -10.65 0.93
C MET A 210 -11.01 -9.78 1.69
N CYS A 211 -9.72 -10.02 1.50
CA CYS A 211 -8.66 -9.20 2.10
C CYS A 211 -8.75 -7.73 1.67
N THR A 212 -9.06 -7.48 0.40
CA THR A 212 -9.23 -6.13 -0.15
C THR A 212 -10.46 -5.42 0.42
N ILE A 213 -11.56 -6.14 0.69
CA ILE A 213 -12.72 -5.59 1.42
C ILE A 213 -12.31 -5.14 2.82
N LEU A 214 -11.52 -5.95 3.54
CA LEU A 214 -11.01 -5.58 4.87
C LEU A 214 -10.08 -4.36 4.82
N LEU A 215 -9.23 -4.26 3.80
CA LEU A 215 -8.37 -3.09 3.64
C LEU A 215 -9.15 -1.82 3.34
N ASN A 216 -10.21 -1.92 2.53
CA ASN A 216 -11.12 -0.80 2.31
C ASN A 216 -11.85 -0.42 3.61
N TYR A 217 -12.29 -1.39 4.41
CA TYR A 217 -12.87 -1.13 5.74
C TYR A 217 -11.89 -0.40 6.65
N VAL A 218 -10.66 -0.90 6.80
CA VAL A 218 -9.61 -0.25 7.61
C VAL A 218 -9.36 1.18 7.14
N MET A 219 -9.21 1.40 5.83
CA MET A 219 -9.02 2.74 5.28
C MET A 219 -10.19 3.66 5.66
N PHE A 220 -11.43 3.19 5.52
CA PHE A 220 -12.62 3.96 5.83
C PHE A 220 -12.72 4.31 7.31
N GLU A 221 -12.48 3.36 8.20
CA GLU A 221 -12.52 3.61 9.64
C GLU A 221 -11.45 4.62 10.07
N ILE A 222 -10.25 4.54 9.49
CA ILE A 222 -9.20 5.53 9.74
C ILE A 222 -9.66 6.92 9.23
N ILE A 223 -10.23 7.02 8.02
CA ILE A 223 -10.76 8.29 7.52
C ILE A 223 -11.88 8.81 8.41
N ASN A 224 -12.84 7.96 8.80
CA ASN A 224 -14.00 8.30 9.62
C ASN A 224 -13.57 8.83 11.00
N PHE A 225 -12.51 8.26 11.57
CA PHE A 225 -11.94 8.71 12.84
C PHE A 225 -11.50 10.19 12.80
N HIS A 226 -10.92 10.64 11.68
CA HIS A 226 -10.44 12.03 11.52
C HIS A 226 -11.49 12.95 10.88
N PHE A 227 -12.34 12.40 10.02
CA PHE A 227 -13.35 13.11 9.24
C PHE A 227 -14.67 12.33 9.31
N PRO A 228 -15.52 12.58 10.32
CA PRO A 228 -16.73 11.80 10.54
C PRO A 228 -17.65 11.72 9.31
N ARG A 229 -18.06 10.50 9.01
CA ARG A 229 -18.89 10.00 7.90
C ARG A 229 -19.72 8.80 8.39
N ASP A 230 -20.43 9.00 9.51
CA ASP A 230 -21.11 7.92 10.26
C ASP A 230 -22.10 7.11 9.42
N LYS A 231 -22.72 7.73 8.41
CA LYS A 231 -23.64 7.03 7.52
C LYS A 231 -22.90 6.00 6.66
N GLU A 232 -21.84 6.42 5.97
CA GLU A 232 -21.04 5.56 5.12
C GLU A 232 -20.28 4.49 5.91
N SER A 233 -19.79 4.82 7.12
CA SER A 233 -19.16 3.84 8.02
C SER A 233 -20.16 2.73 8.43
N LYS A 234 -21.39 3.08 8.81
CA LYS A 234 -22.44 2.08 9.13
C LYS A 234 -22.75 1.14 7.97
N GLU A 235 -22.93 1.69 6.77
CA GLU A 235 -23.20 0.88 5.57
C GLU A 235 -22.05 -0.11 5.28
N LEU A 236 -20.81 0.32 5.47
CA LEU A 236 -19.64 -0.52 5.25
C LEU A 236 -19.49 -1.59 6.34
N ALA A 237 -19.73 -1.23 7.60
CA ALA A 237 -19.75 -2.17 8.71
C ALA A 237 -20.78 -3.29 8.49
N ASP A 238 -21.98 -2.94 8.00
CA ASP A 238 -23.01 -3.94 7.70
C ASP A 238 -22.63 -4.84 6.52
N LEU A 239 -21.93 -4.31 5.51
CA LEU A 239 -21.36 -5.13 4.45
C LEU A 239 -20.34 -6.13 5.00
N VAL A 240 -19.42 -5.69 5.86
CA VAL A 240 -18.39 -6.54 6.46
C VAL A 240 -19.01 -7.62 7.37
N LYS A 241 -20.06 -7.32 8.14
CA LYS A 241 -20.76 -8.31 8.98
C LYS A 241 -21.30 -9.51 8.19
N ASN A 242 -21.64 -9.33 6.92
CA ASN A 242 -22.07 -10.45 6.06
C ASN A 242 -20.93 -11.43 5.74
N PHE A 243 -19.69 -10.97 5.84
CA PHE A 243 -18.49 -11.81 5.77
C PHE A 243 -18.14 -12.20 7.21
N ARG A 244 -18.74 -13.29 7.73
CA ARG A 244 -18.46 -13.82 9.08
C ARG A 244 -16.95 -14.05 9.30
N ILE A 245 -16.24 -13.05 9.80
CA ILE A 245 -14.90 -13.22 10.35
C ILE A 245 -15.10 -13.39 11.84
N THR A 246 -15.27 -14.63 12.26
CA THR A 246 -15.32 -14.97 13.67
C THR A 246 -13.90 -14.89 14.20
N LEU A 247 -13.63 -13.88 15.04
CA LEU A 247 -12.43 -13.85 15.85
C LEU A 247 -12.60 -14.92 16.94
N PHE A 248 -11.62 -15.81 17.07
CA PHE A 248 -11.54 -16.67 18.24
C PHE A 248 -10.92 -15.83 19.34
N ASP A 249 -11.70 -15.52 20.37
CA ASP A 249 -11.16 -15.06 21.65
C ASP A 249 -10.61 -16.28 22.39
N GLU A 250 -9.37 -16.18 22.89
CA GLU A 250 -8.79 -17.14 23.84
C GLU A 250 -9.45 -17.04 25.22
#